data_AF-A0A7C6B5A9-F1
#
_entry.id   AF-A0A7C6B5A9-F1
#
_cell.length_a   1.000
_cell.length_b   1.000
_cell.length_c   1.000
_cell.angle_alpha   90.00
_cell.angle_beta   90.00
_cell.angle_gamma   90.00
#
_symmetry.space_group_name_H-M   'P 1'
#
loop_
_entity.id
_entity.type
_entity.pdbx_description
1 polymer ?
#
loop_
_entity_poly.entity_id
_entity_poly.type
_entity_poly.pdbx_seq_one_letter_code
_entity_poly.pdbx_strand_id
1 'polypeptide(L)'
;MNEERDKFLTELMGQCWHDYDMDKPINTYSLEAYICKKCKGFILGNNDFSQEEDFIKLYNWAKTQNTLKKIIDEYEEQNFHDQENGKFYREKFADSVYGIFKQTKDNGS
;
A
#
# COMPACT_ATOMS: atom_id res chain seq x y z
N MET A 1 -7.46 -6.88 -0.72
CA MET A 1 -7.50 -5.42 -0.84
C MET A 1 -8.55 -4.80 0.06
N ASN A 2 -8.15 -3.86 0.91
CA ASN A 2 -9.03 -2.92 1.61
C ASN A 2 -8.85 -1.57 0.92
N GLU A 3 -9.75 -1.25 -0.02
CA GLU A 3 -9.56 -0.14 -0.95
C GLU A 3 -9.34 1.21 -0.27
N GLU A 4 -10.14 1.55 0.76
CA GLU A 4 -10.03 2.83 1.46
C GLU A 4 -8.66 2.98 2.11
N ARG A 5 -8.23 1.94 2.84
CA ARG A 5 -6.93 1.89 3.52
C ARG A 5 -5.78 1.94 2.52
N ASP A 6 -5.83 1.06 1.52
CA ASP A 6 -4.74 0.86 0.57
C ASP A 6 -4.59 2.11 -0.32
N LYS A 7 -5.70 2.77 -0.69
CA LYS A 7 -5.70 4.09 -1.35
C LYS A 7 -5.06 5.17 -0.49
N PHE A 8 -5.51 5.32 0.74
CA PHE A 8 -4.98 6.34 1.64
C PHE A 8 -3.47 6.17 1.86
N LEU A 9 -3.01 4.94 2.14
CA LEU A 9 -1.60 4.66 2.37
C LEU A 9 -0.76 4.85 1.10
N THR A 10 -1.28 4.43 -0.06
CA THR A 10 -0.63 4.67 -1.36
C THR A 10 -0.39 6.16 -1.59
N GLU A 11 -1.42 6.98 -1.40
CA GLU A 11 -1.32 8.43 -1.58
C GLU A 11 -0.41 9.08 -0.52
N LEU A 12 -0.47 8.61 0.73
CA LEU A 12 0.39 9.07 1.81
C LEU A 12 1.89 8.79 1.54
N MET A 13 2.18 7.66 0.89
CA MET A 13 3.53 7.30 0.43
C MET A 13 4.00 8.13 -0.78
N GLY A 14 3.17 9.04 -1.29
CA GLY A 14 3.46 9.82 -2.50
C GLY A 14 3.30 9.03 -3.80
N GLN A 15 2.74 7.83 -3.72
CA GLN A 15 2.38 7.03 -4.89
C GLN A 15 1.00 7.43 -5.39
N CYS A 16 0.66 7.01 -6.61
CA CYS A 16 -0.63 7.34 -7.21
C CYS A 16 -1.58 6.15 -7.05
N TRP A 17 -2.77 6.40 -6.49
CA TRP A 17 -3.90 5.50 -6.66
C TRP A 17 -4.61 5.82 -7.99
N HIS A 18 -5.01 4.78 -8.72
CA HIS A 18 -5.60 4.93 -10.04
C HIS A 18 -7.01 4.36 -10.07
N ASP A 19 -7.95 5.18 -10.52
CA ASP A 19 -9.26 4.71 -10.95
C ASP A 19 -9.08 4.23 -12.40
N TYR A 20 -8.99 2.91 -12.60
CA TYR A 20 -8.84 2.33 -13.94
C TYR A 20 -10.17 2.41 -14.69
N ASP A 21 -10.09 2.76 -15.97
CA ASP A 21 -11.20 2.62 -16.90
C ASP A 21 -11.03 1.27 -17.60
N MET A 22 -11.81 0.26 -17.20
CA MET A 22 -11.75 -1.09 -17.77
C MET A 22 -12.00 -1.11 -19.29
N ASP A 23 -12.59 -0.03 -19.85
CA ASP A 23 -12.87 0.09 -21.27
C ASP A 23 -11.71 0.73 -22.07
N LYS A 24 -10.60 1.11 -21.42
CA LYS A 24 -9.41 1.72 -22.07
C LYS A 24 -8.07 1.07 -21.69
N PRO A 25 -7.89 -0.25 -21.80
CA PRO A 25 -6.59 -0.87 -21.61
C PRO A 25 -5.63 -0.46 -22.74
N ILE A 26 -4.34 -0.35 -22.43
CA ILE A 26 -3.28 -0.26 -23.44
C ILE A 26 -2.70 -1.65 -23.58
N ASN A 27 -2.87 -2.25 -24.76
CA ASN A 27 -2.25 -3.52 -25.09
C ASN A 27 -0.75 -3.33 -25.23
N THR A 28 0.04 -3.90 -24.32
CA THR A 28 1.48 -4.08 -24.52
C THR A 28 1.74 -5.49 -25.07
N TYR A 29 2.94 -5.74 -25.59
CA TYR A 29 3.32 -7.03 -26.17
C TYR A 29 3.21 -8.22 -25.21
N SER A 30 3.11 -7.98 -23.90
CA SER A 30 3.10 -9.02 -22.87
C SER A 30 1.92 -8.96 -21.89
N LEU A 31 1.31 -7.79 -21.67
CA LEU A 31 0.25 -7.60 -20.66
C LEU A 31 -0.68 -6.41 -21.01
N GLU A 32 -1.91 -6.42 -20.49
CA GLU A 32 -2.73 -5.21 -20.42
C GLU A 32 -2.12 -4.26 -19.37
N ALA A 33 -1.84 -3.02 -19.76
CA ALA A 33 -1.29 -2.00 -18.88
C ALA A 33 -2.07 -0.69 -19.00
N TYR A 34 -1.96 0.16 -18.00
CA TYR A 34 -2.57 1.49 -17.99
C TYR A 34 -1.49 2.56 -17.86
N ILE A 35 -1.61 3.68 -18.58
CA ILE A 35 -0.74 4.84 -18.36
C ILE A 35 -1.40 5.75 -17.34
N CYS A 36 -0.72 6.01 -16.23
CA CYS A 36 -1.16 7.03 -15.30
C CYS A 36 -1.11 8.41 -15.98
N LYS A 37 -2.21 9.15 -16.01
CA LYS A 37 -2.18 10.54 -16.48
C LYS A 37 -1.42 11.50 -15.54
N LYS A 38 -1.31 11.17 -14.25
CA LYS A 38 -0.60 11.97 -13.23
C LYS A 38 0.91 11.73 -13.26
N CYS A 39 1.35 10.47 -13.18
CA CYS A 39 2.79 10.13 -13.13
C CYS A 39 3.39 9.69 -14.47
N LYS A 40 2.59 9.56 -15.53
CA LYS A 40 3.01 9.10 -16.88
C LYS A 40 3.68 7.73 -16.92
N GLY A 41 3.60 6.95 -15.83
CA GLY A 41 4.14 5.60 -15.73
C GLY A 41 3.16 4.53 -16.19
N PHE A 42 3.70 3.36 -16.54
CA PHE A 42 2.93 2.13 -16.73
C PHE A 42 2.47 1.59 -15.38
N ILE A 43 1.21 1.18 -15.32
CA ILE A 43 0.59 0.64 -14.13
C ILE A 43 0.03 -0.75 -14.44
N LEU A 44 0.32 -1.70 -13.56
CA LEU A 44 -0.17 -3.07 -13.62
C LEU A 44 -1.33 -3.31 -12.63
N GLY A 45 -1.49 -2.47 -11.61
CA GLY A 45 -2.54 -2.55 -10.61
C GLY A 45 -2.34 -1.52 -9.50
N ASN A 46 -3.38 -1.31 -8.68
CA ASN A 46 -3.26 -0.54 -7.43
C ASN A 46 -2.59 -1.41 -6.37
N ASN A 47 -1.93 -0.79 -5.39
CA ASN A 47 -1.33 -1.54 -4.29
C ASN A 47 -2.40 -2.31 -3.49
N ASP A 48 -2.17 -3.59 -3.23
CA ASP A 48 -2.89 -4.39 -2.24
C ASP A 48 -1.93 -4.80 -1.12
N PHE A 49 -1.92 -4.06 -0.01
CA PHE A 49 -0.98 -4.31 1.10
C PHE A 49 -1.24 -5.62 1.86
N SER A 50 -2.27 -6.40 1.50
CA SER A 50 -2.39 -7.79 1.96
C SER A 50 -1.48 -8.75 1.19
N GLN A 51 -1.01 -8.35 0.00
CA GLN A 51 -0.05 -9.08 -0.84
C GLN A 51 1.38 -8.73 -0.45
N GLU A 52 2.27 -9.71 -0.54
CA GLU A 52 3.66 -9.57 -0.09
C GLU A 52 4.42 -8.48 -0.86
N GLU A 53 4.30 -8.46 -2.19
CA GLU A 53 5.03 -7.52 -3.05
C GLU A 53 4.74 -6.05 -2.71
N ASP A 54 3.46 -5.71 -2.54
CA ASP A 54 3.04 -4.35 -2.20
C ASP A 54 3.29 -4.03 -0.74
N PHE A 55 3.11 -5.01 0.16
CA PHE A 55 3.40 -4.85 1.58
C PHE A 55 4.86 -4.48 1.84
N ILE A 56 5.81 -5.09 1.13
CA ILE A 56 7.24 -4.77 1.28
C ILE A 56 7.50 -3.28 0.99
N LYS A 57 6.77 -2.69 0.02
CA LYS A 57 6.85 -1.24 -0.26
C LYS A 57 6.38 -0.42 0.94
N LEU A 58 5.23 -0.77 1.51
CA LEU A 58 4.68 -0.11 2.71
C LEU A 58 5.61 -0.25 3.90
N TYR A 59 6.12 -1.45 4.18
CA TYR A 59 7.00 -1.73 5.32
C TYR A 59 8.33 -0.96 5.21
N ASN A 60 8.93 -0.92 4.02
CA ASN A 60 10.15 -0.15 3.78
C ASN A 60 9.94 1.36 3.92
N TRP A 61 8.82 1.88 3.40
CA TRP A 61 8.45 3.28 3.63
C TRP A 61 8.19 3.55 5.11
N ALA A 62 7.52 2.64 5.83
CA ALA A 62 7.22 2.82 7.24
C ALA A 62 8.49 2.96 8.09
N LYS A 63 9.55 2.19 7.77
CA LYS A 63 10.87 2.27 8.43
C LYS A 63 11.54 3.65 8.31
N THR A 64 11.15 4.48 7.36
CA THR A 64 11.67 5.85 7.24
C THR A 64 10.86 6.88 8.04
N GLN A 65 9.74 6.48 8.66
CA GLN A 65 8.85 7.38 9.40
C GLN A 65 9.11 7.29 10.91
N ASN A 66 9.59 8.37 11.52
CA ASN A 66 9.83 8.42 12.97
C ASN A 66 8.56 8.10 13.79
N THR A 67 7.40 8.54 13.32
CA THR A 67 6.09 8.31 13.98
C THR A 67 5.73 6.83 14.07
N LEU A 68 6.26 5.98 13.20
CA LEU A 68 5.94 4.55 13.14
C LEU A 68 6.96 3.66 13.86
N LYS A 69 8.03 4.22 14.43
CA LYS A 69 9.09 3.43 15.07
C LYS A 69 8.55 2.42 16.07
N LYS A 70 7.62 2.84 16.93
CA LYS A 70 7.03 1.98 17.96
C LYS A 70 6.28 0.79 17.36
N ILE A 71 5.47 1.00 16.32
CA ILE A 71 4.74 -0.11 15.71
C ILE A 71 5.68 -1.03 14.92
N ILE A 72 6.78 -0.54 14.39
CA ILE A 72 7.75 -1.39 13.69
C ILE A 72 8.43 -2.33 14.69
N ASP A 73 8.78 -1.80 15.87
CA ASP A 73 9.37 -2.59 16.96
C ASP A 73 8.39 -3.63 17.54
N GLU A 74 7.07 -3.44 17.40
CA GLU A 74 6.04 -4.37 17.87
C GLU A 74 5.82 -5.58 16.94
N TYR A 75 6.30 -5.52 15.69
CA TYR A 75 6.07 -6.57 14.69
C TYR A 75 7.39 -7.24 14.29
N GLU A 76 7.42 -8.56 14.31
CA GLU A 76 8.55 -9.34 13.79
C GLU A 76 8.41 -9.53 12.27
N GLU A 77 9.42 -9.10 11.50
CA GLU A 77 9.42 -9.17 10.03
C GLU A 77 9.14 -10.59 9.49
N GLN A 78 9.61 -11.60 10.20
CA GLN A 78 9.42 -13.03 9.89
C GLN A 78 7.94 -13.40 9.73
N ASN A 79 7.07 -12.79 10.55
CA ASN A 79 5.64 -13.07 10.55
C ASN A 79 4.97 -12.64 9.24
N PHE A 80 5.56 -11.70 8.49
CA PHE A 80 4.99 -11.25 7.22
C PHE A 80 5.22 -12.22 6.07
N HIS A 81 6.21 -13.10 6.17
CA HIS A 81 6.55 -14.09 5.13
C HIS A 81 5.93 -15.47 5.39
N ASP A 82 5.22 -15.62 6.51
CA ASP A 82 4.55 -16.89 6.85
C ASP A 82 3.48 -17.25 5.81
N GLN A 83 3.47 -18.51 5.37
CA GLN A 83 2.56 -18.95 4.30
C GLN A 83 1.11 -19.04 4.75
N GLU A 84 0.85 -19.29 6.03
CA GLU A 84 -0.50 -19.46 6.58
C GLU A 84 -1.07 -18.13 7.10
N ASN A 85 -0.26 -17.38 7.84
CA ASN A 85 -0.66 -16.21 8.60
C ASN A 85 -0.05 -14.90 8.09
N GLY A 86 0.89 -14.94 7.13
CA GLY A 86 1.57 -13.75 6.63
C GLY A 86 0.59 -12.70 6.13
N LYS A 87 -0.47 -13.12 5.43
CA LYS A 87 -1.54 -12.21 5.00
C LYS A 87 -2.20 -11.48 6.18
N PHE A 88 -2.53 -12.21 7.25
CA PHE A 88 -3.15 -11.62 8.45
C PHE A 88 -2.22 -10.60 9.12
N TYR A 89 -0.93 -10.92 9.26
CA TYR A 89 0.04 -9.98 9.85
C TYR A 89 0.25 -8.74 8.99
N ARG A 90 0.29 -8.89 7.66
CA ARG A 90 0.39 -7.77 6.72
C ARG A 90 -0.83 -6.85 6.78
N GLU A 91 -2.03 -7.43 6.82
CA GLU A 91 -3.28 -6.67 6.99
C GLU A 91 -3.29 -5.90 8.32
N LYS A 92 -2.96 -6.56 9.43
CA LYS A 92 -2.93 -5.96 10.76
C LYS A 92 -1.92 -4.81 10.86
N PHE A 93 -0.74 -4.97 10.25
CA PHE A 93 0.26 -3.93 10.18
C PHE A 93 -0.25 -2.74 9.35
N ALA A 94 -0.79 -2.98 8.16
CA ALA A 94 -1.35 -1.93 7.31
C ALA A 94 -2.48 -1.16 8.01
N ASP A 95 -3.36 -1.85 8.73
CA ASP A 95 -4.44 -1.23 9.52
C ASP A 95 -3.88 -0.34 10.64
N SER A 96 -2.80 -0.77 11.29
CA SER A 96 -2.13 -0.02 12.36
C SER A 96 -1.52 1.29 11.83
N VAL A 97 -0.81 1.21 10.70
CA VAL A 97 -0.24 2.39 10.01
C VAL A 97 -1.36 3.36 9.61
N TYR A 98 -2.43 2.83 9.02
CA TYR A 98 -3.59 3.61 8.60
C TYR A 98 -4.25 4.34 9.77
N GLY A 99 -4.48 3.65 10.89
CA GLY A 99 -5.09 4.23 12.09
C GLY A 99 -4.30 5.41 12.63
N ILE A 100 -2.97 5.30 12.71
CA ILE A 100 -2.10 6.38 13.22
C ILE A 100 -2.22 7.64 12.37
N PHE A 101 -2.12 7.51 11.05
CA PHE A 101 -2.12 8.68 10.16
C PHE A 101 -3.51 9.25 9.93
N LYS A 102 -4.57 8.43 9.93
CA LYS A 102 -5.93 8.92 9.81
C LYS A 102 -6.34 9.74 11.03
N GLN A 103 -6.04 9.26 12.25
CA GLN A 103 -6.27 10.02 13.49
C GLN A 103 -5.47 11.33 13.54
N THR A 104 -4.25 11.34 13.00
CA THR A 104 -3.43 12.57 12.93
C THR A 104 -4.04 13.61 11.98
N LYS A 105 -4.68 13.17 10.89
CA LYS A 105 -5.36 14.04 9.93
C LYS A 105 -6.62 14.67 10.50
N ASP A 106 -7.40 13.91 11.27
CA ASP A 106 -8.65 14.37 11.88
C ASP A 106 -8.42 15.32 13.06
N ASN A 107 -7.31 15.19 13.79
CA ASN A 107 -6.92 16.07 14.90
C ASN A 107 -6.15 17.33 14.48
N GLY A 108 -5.83 17.47 13.18
CA GLY A 108 -5.05 18.58 12.62
C GLY A 108 -5.86 19.55 11.75
N SER A 109 -7.20 19.48 11.79
CA SER A 109 -8.11 20.40 11.09
C SER A 109 -8.62 21.51 12.00
#